data_AF-A0AAD4QAT7-F1
#
_entry.id   AF-A0AAD4QAT7-F1
#
_cell.length_a   1.000
_cell.length_b   1.000
_cell.length_c   1.000
_cell.angle_alpha   90.00
_cell.angle_beta   90.00
_cell.angle_gamma   90.00
#
_symmetry.space_group_name_H-M   'P 1'
#
loop_
_entity.id
_entity.type
_entity.pdbx_description
1 polymer ?
#
loop_
_entity_poly.entity_id
_entity_poly.type
_entity_poly.pdbx_seq_one_letter_code
_entity_poly.pdbx_strand_id
1 'polypeptide(L)' 'NKPLPLRSVLTKPVVVTTANYAMLALLYSVAGSYIPLVWSTPVEYGGLDLNPASIGLWLSVYGGMGGFFQLVFFS' A
#
# COMPACT_ATOMS: atom_id res chain seq x y z
N ASN A 1 31.60 4.79 -15.47
CA ASN A 1 31.03 4.91 -14.12
C ASN A 1 30.45 3.57 -13.67
N LYS A 2 31.16 2.79 -12.85
CA LYS A 2 30.67 1.51 -12.32
C LYS A 2 29.88 1.79 -11.04
N PRO A 3 28.65 1.27 -10.88
CA PRO A 3 27.89 1.48 -9.65
C PRO A 3 28.65 0.91 -8.45
N LEU A 4 28.58 1.62 -7.33
CA LEU A 4 29.21 1.21 -6.08
C LEU A 4 28.59 -0.11 -5.58
N PRO A 5 29.39 -0.99 -4.93
CA PRO A 5 28.87 -2.23 -4.38
C PRO A 5 27.81 -1.95 -3.29
N LEU A 6 26.72 -2.71 -3.27
CA LEU A 6 25.55 -2.51 -2.39
C LEU A 6 25.92 -2.38 -0.90
N ARG A 7 26.93 -3.15 -0.46
CA ARG A 7 27.49 -3.08 0.91
C ARG A 7 28.06 -1.71 1.28
N SER A 8 28.57 -0.95 0.32
CA SER A 8 29.13 0.40 0.57
C SER A 8 28.05 1.47 0.76
N VAL A 9 26.82 1.20 0.32
CA VAL A 9 25.66 2.11 0.44
C VAL A 9 24.89 1.87 1.74
N LEU A 10 24.95 0.66 2.29
CA LEU A 10 24.34 0.24 3.56
C LEU A 10 25.05 0.83 4.79
N THR A 11 25.17 2.16 4.83
CA THR A 11 25.61 2.90 6.01
C THR A 11 24.53 2.86 7.09
N LYS A 12 24.90 3.02 8.37
CA LYS A 12 23.94 3.09 9.49
C LYS A 12 22.70 3.94 9.21
N PRO A 13 22.81 5.20 8.74
CA PRO A 13 21.62 6.01 8.46
C PRO A 13 20.74 5.40 7.37
N VAL A 14 21.32 4.88 6.28
CA VAL A 14 20.57 4.24 5.19
C VAL A 14 19.82 3.01 5.66
N VAL A 15 20.44 2.18 6.52
CA VAL A 15 19.79 0.99 7.09
C VAL A 15 18.61 1.39 7.96
N VAL A 16 18.77 2.39 8.83
CA VAL A 16 17.70 2.86 9.72
C VAL A 16 16.55 3.47 8.92
N THR A 17 16.83 4.32 7.92
CA THR A 17 15.77 4.91 7.08
C THR A 17 15.03 3.86 6.28
N THR A 18 15.76 2.88 5.71
CA THR A 18 15.16 1.78 4.95
C THR A 18 14.29 0.91 5.85
N ALA A 19 14.76 0.57 7.04
CA ALA A 19 13.98 -0.22 8.01
C ALA A 19 12.71 0.51 8.44
N ASN A 20 12.79 1.81 8.69
CA ASN A 20 11.62 2.62 9.03
C ASN A 20 10.62 2.69 7.87
N TYR A 21 11.10 2.89 6.64
CA TYR A 21 10.24 2.89 5.46
C TYR A 21 9.58 1.52 5.24
N ALA A 22 10.32 0.42 5.46
CA ALA A 22 9.76 -0.93 5.41
C ALA A 22 8.65 -1.11 6.46
N MET A 23 8.85 -0.64 7.69
CA MET A 23 7.81 -0.66 8.73
C MET A 23 6.56 0.12 8.31
N LEU A 24 6.74 1.33 7.76
CA LEU A 24 5.64 2.15 7.25
C LEU A 24 4.90 1.46 6.09
N ALA A 25 5.63 0.84 5.15
CA ALA A 25 5.04 0.09 4.04
C ALA A 25 4.24 -1.13 4.54
N LEU A 26 4.75 -1.83 5.56
CA LEU A 26 4.02 -2.93 6.20
C LEU A 26 2.73 -2.44 6.86
N LEU A 27 2.81 -1.36 7.65
CA LEU A 27 1.63 -0.78 8.30
C LEU A 27 0.59 -0.30 7.27
N TYR A 28 1.05 0.31 6.18
CA TYR A 28 0.17 0.73 5.09
C TYR A 28 -0.53 -0.46 4.42
N SER A 29 0.20 -1.54 4.14
CA SER A 29 -0.37 -2.76 3.55
C SER A 29 -1.41 -3.41 4.46
N VAL A 30 -1.10 -3.50 5.76
CA VAL A 30 -2.01 -4.01 6.79
C VAL A 30 -3.26 -3.13 6.89
N ALA A 31 -3.11 -1.80 6.94
CA ALA A 31 -4.25 -0.89 6.93
C ALA A 31 -5.12 -1.08 5.66
N GLY A 32 -4.49 -1.25 4.50
CA GLY A 32 -5.19 -1.52 3.24
C GLY A 32 -5.97 -2.83 3.23
N SER A 33 -5.46 -3.89 3.86
CA SER A 33 -6.15 -5.18 3.93
C SER A 33 -7.32 -5.22 4.90
N TYR A 34 -7.38 -4.28 5.86
CA TYR A 34 -8.54 -4.13 6.76
C TYR A 34 -9.74 -3.46 6.09
N ILE A 35 -9.54 -2.60 5.10
CA ILE A 35 -10.64 -1.88 4.42
C ILE A 35 -11.71 -2.84 3.87
N PRO A 36 -11.36 -3.89 3.10
CA PRO A 36 -12.33 -4.88 2.62
C PRO A 36 -13.12 -5.57 3.74
N LEU A 37 -12.45 -5.85 4.87
CA LEU A 37 -13.05 -6.52 6.02
C LEU A 37 -14.12 -5.66 6.69
N VAL A 38 -13.84 -4.36 6.85
CA VAL A 38 -14.81 -3.39 7.37
C VAL A 38 -15.97 -3.21 6.39
N TRP A 39 -15.68 -3.18 5.09
CA TRP A 39 -16.70 -3.04 4.06
C TRP A 39 -17.66 -4.24 4.00
N SER A 40 -17.18 -5.45 4.25
CA SER A 40 -18.01 -6.65 4.31
C SER A 40 -18.74 -6.84 5.64
N THR A 41 -18.41 -6.06 6.67
CA THR A 41 -19.02 -6.20 8.00
C THR A 41 -20.48 -5.72 7.92
N PRO A 42 -21.45 -6.42 8.54
CA PRO A 42 -22.84 -6.00 8.53
C PRO A 42 -23.04 -4.61 9.14
N VAL A 43 -24.07 -3.89 8.67
CA VAL A 43 -24.38 -2.53 9.13
C VAL A 43 -24.65 -2.48 10.64
N GLU A 44 -25.23 -3.55 11.20
CA GLU A 44 -25.50 -3.68 12.65
C GLU A 44 -24.22 -3.59 13.51
N TYR A 45 -23.07 -3.96 12.94
CA TYR A 45 -21.75 -3.89 13.61
C TYR A 45 -20.90 -2.70 13.11
N GLY A 46 -21.50 -1.76 12.38
CA GLY A 46 -20.84 -0.54 11.91
C GLY A 46 -20.06 -0.68 10.58
N GLY A 47 -20.29 -1.75 9.83
CA GLY A 47 -19.74 -1.91 8.47
C GLY A 47 -20.69 -1.45 7.35
N LEU A 48 -20.37 -1.78 6.11
CA LEU A 48 -21.13 -1.38 4.92
C LEU A 48 -21.93 -2.51 4.26
N ASP A 49 -21.79 -3.75 4.76
CA ASP A 49 -22.47 -4.95 4.24
C ASP A 49 -22.32 -5.14 2.72
N LEU A 50 -21.16 -4.75 2.17
CA LEU A 50 -20.88 -4.86 0.74
C LEU A 50 -20.57 -6.30 0.36
N ASN A 51 -21.09 -6.74 -0.79
CA ASN A 51 -20.71 -8.02 -1.36
C ASN A 51 -19.25 -7.99 -1.90
N PRO A 52 -18.59 -9.15 -2.03
CA PRO A 52 -17.20 -9.22 -2.50
C PRO A 52 -16.94 -8.61 -3.89
N ALA A 53 -17.93 -8.67 -4.80
CA ALA A 53 -17.79 -8.11 -6.14
C ALA A 53 -17.74 -6.57 -6.12
N SER A 54 -18.60 -5.94 -5.32
CA SER A 54 -18.60 -4.48 -5.10
C SER A 54 -17.31 -4.01 -4.43
N ILE A 55 -16.82 -4.76 -3.44
CA ILE A 55 -15.53 -4.49 -2.78
C ILE A 55 -14.39 -4.53 -3.82
N GLY A 56 -14.31 -5.59 -4.61
CA GLY A 56 -13.29 -5.73 -5.66
C GLY A 56 -13.35 -4.61 -6.71
N LEU A 57 -14.54 -4.19 -7.11
CA LEU A 57 -14.73 -3.05 -8.01
C LEU A 57 -14.16 -1.76 -7.42
N TRP A 58 -14.49 -1.41 -6.17
CA TRP A 58 -13.97 -0.21 -5.53
C TRP A 58 -12.44 -0.23 -5.35
N LEU A 59 -11.87 -1.36 -4.94
CA LEU A 59 -10.42 -1.50 -4.80
C LEU A 59 -9.69 -1.40 -6.14
N SER A 60 -10.25 -1.99 -7.20
CA SER A 60 -9.67 -1.93 -8.54
C SER A 60 -9.70 -0.51 -9.12
N VAL A 61 -10.80 0.23 -8.91
CA VAL A 61 -10.88 1.66 -9.29
C VAL A 61 -9.83 2.47 -8.54
N TYR A 62 -9.72 2.29 -7.22
CA TYR A 62 -8.73 3.00 -6.40
C TYR A 62 -7.29 2.71 -6.86
N GLY A 63 -6.93 1.44 -7.02
CA GLY A 63 -5.59 1.04 -7.49
C GLY A 63 -5.32 1.51 -8.91
N GLY A 64 -6.31 1.40 -9.80
CA GLY A 64 -6.22 1.85 -11.19
C GLY A 64 -6.01 3.36 -11.31
N MET A 65 -6.73 4.16 -10.52
CA MET A 65 -6.53 5.62 -10.45
C MET A 65 -5.13 5.97 -9.96
N GLY A 66 -4.64 5.29 -8.93
CA GLY A 66 -3.28 5.48 -8.41
C GLY A 66 -2.21 5.17 -9.46
N GLY A 67 -2.31 4.02 -10.12
CA GLY A 67 -1.40 3.61 -11.19
C GLY A 67 -1.44 4.56 -12.39
N PHE A 68 -2.64 4.96 -12.82
CA PHE A 68 -2.82 5.93 -13.89
C PHE A 68 -2.18 7.29 -13.55
N PHE A 69 -2.41 7.80 -12.34
CA PHE A 69 -1.80 9.04 -11.88
C PHE A 69 -0.27 8.95 -11.84
N GLN A 70 0.28 7.84 -11.36
CA GLN A 70 1.72 7.62 -11.36
C GLN A 70 2.30 7.62 -12.79
N LEU A 71 1.63 6.96 -13.74
CA LEU A 71 2.05 6.93 -15.14
C LEU A 71 2.00 8.31 -15.81
N VAL A 72 0.99 9.14 -15.50
CA VAL A 72 0.80 10.44 -16.16
C VAL A 72 1.73 11.52 -15.59
N PHE A 73 2.00 11.50 -14.28
CA PHE A 73 2.68 12.62 -13.61
C PHE A 73 4.10 12.30 -13.11
N PHE A 74 4.47 11.04 -12.92
CA PHE A 74 5.72 10.65 -12.26
C PHE A 74 6.55 9.59 -13.02
N SER A 75 6.06 9.12 -14.17
CA SER A 75 6.81 8.24 -15.08
C SER A 75 7.51 9.05 -16.15
#